data_AF-A0A941A5F0-F1
#
_entry.id   AF-A0A941A5F0-F1
#
_cell.length_a   1.000
_cell.length_b   1.000
_cell.length_c   1.000
_cell.angle_alpha   90.00
_cell.angle_beta   90.00
_cell.angle_gamma   90.00
#
_symmetry.space_group_name_H-M   'P 1'
#
loop_
_entity.id
_entity.type
_entity.pdbx_description
1 polymer ?
#
loop_
_entity_poly.entity_id
_entity_poly.type
_entity_poly.pdbx_seq_one_letter_code
_entity_poly.pdbx_strand_id
1 'polypeptide(L)'
;MSVNQTIDASKMLGALELANPVTITSESGILTLTADSNSFIAEGSETITSIVGNDDVTHGIYVITWSTARTLTYSASALVLVGQADKTTAAGDVGVYQLNDGVVTELLYQPIAGYAAASHVHAVATDSSNGFMSSADKTKLDGIATGAEVNQDAFANVLVGDTTIAADAETATVEFEAGTNIALTADATNKKVTIAVSGQVASAAAADTAAACTGNAATATKLATARTISLTGDVTGSGTFDGSGDLAIATTGVEAAKLTTARTIALAGAVTGSGTFDGSGDLSITTSAGTVTPHGKSMFTSSGTFTVPTGVTTVYVSAISGGGGGGGGCIAGSTSVQGAGGGGGGAGQFIICTPKTVVSGETITVTIGSGGAGGASTSTVGSNGSAGSSGGNTVISASQSGWTKTLSSTNGGGGAFISCGDMWGGIGIGGGGSGWSVNDFNNLYTSIGNSIAYGGKGADSPFGVGGSGIVGASGTPSAGASGYGAGGGGGANGNNGGSGATGMVLIEW
;
A
#
# COMPACT_ATOMS: atom_id res chain seq x y z
N MET A 1 68.43 -109.22 -135.16
CA MET A 1 69.57 -108.48 -134.58
C MET A 1 69.18 -108.06 -133.17
N SER A 2 69.58 -108.84 -132.17
CA SER A 2 69.71 -108.31 -130.81
C SER A 2 70.95 -107.43 -130.85
N VAL A 3 70.77 -106.11 -130.68
CA VAL A 3 71.87 -105.19 -130.46
C VAL A 3 72.01 -105.06 -128.96
N ASN A 4 72.74 -106.01 -128.38
CA ASN A 4 73.34 -105.88 -127.07
C ASN A 4 74.24 -104.64 -127.10
N GLN A 5 73.75 -103.48 -126.64
CA GLN A 5 74.64 -102.43 -126.20
C GLN A 5 75.17 -102.85 -124.83
N THR A 6 76.37 -103.42 -124.85
CA THR A 6 77.20 -103.65 -123.68
C THR A 6 77.41 -102.30 -122.98
N ILE A 7 76.70 -102.06 -121.89
CA ILE A 7 77.06 -101.00 -120.94
C ILE A 7 78.38 -101.44 -120.31
N ASP A 8 79.45 -100.76 -120.66
CA ASP A 8 80.76 -100.97 -120.08
C ASP A 8 80.71 -100.53 -118.61
N ALA A 9 80.61 -101.49 -117.70
CA ALA A 9 80.57 -101.24 -116.26
C ALA A 9 81.83 -100.54 -115.74
N SER A 10 82.94 -100.51 -116.51
CA SER A 10 84.13 -99.72 -116.18
C SER A 10 83.96 -98.21 -116.42
N LYS A 11 82.87 -97.78 -117.10
CA LYS A 11 82.46 -96.38 -117.26
C LYS A 11 81.33 -95.94 -116.33
N MET A 12 80.79 -96.85 -115.52
CA MET A 12 79.92 -96.51 -114.40
C MET A 12 80.84 -96.27 -113.19
N LEU A 13 81.35 -95.04 -113.02
CA LEU A 13 81.97 -94.67 -111.75
C LEU A 13 80.95 -94.92 -110.62
N GLY A 14 81.45 -95.45 -109.50
CA GLY A 14 80.71 -96.12 -108.43
C GLY A 14 79.49 -95.38 -107.83
N ALA A 15 78.74 -96.12 -107.01
CA ALA A 15 77.49 -95.78 -106.31
C ALA A 15 77.17 -94.28 -106.10
N LEU A 16 75.91 -93.90 -106.35
CA LEU A 16 75.34 -92.56 -106.14
C LEU A 16 75.63 -92.03 -104.70
N GLU A 17 76.68 -91.24 -104.54
CA GLU A 17 77.04 -90.63 -103.26
C GLU A 17 76.41 -89.23 -103.14
N LEU A 18 75.29 -89.12 -102.42
CA LEU A 18 74.57 -87.86 -102.19
C LEU A 18 75.19 -86.98 -101.08
N ALA A 19 76.28 -87.41 -100.45
CA ALA A 19 76.75 -86.83 -99.19
C ALA A 19 77.62 -85.56 -99.34
N ASN A 20 78.24 -85.34 -100.50
CA ASN A 20 79.06 -84.16 -100.76
C ASN A 20 78.78 -83.64 -102.18
N PRO A 21 77.71 -82.84 -102.37
CA PRO A 21 77.40 -82.33 -103.69
C PRO A 21 78.46 -81.34 -104.16
N VAL A 22 78.79 -81.41 -105.45
CA VAL A 22 79.72 -80.47 -106.08
C VAL A 22 78.95 -79.24 -106.55
N THR A 23 79.45 -78.05 -106.24
CA THR A 23 78.85 -76.83 -106.76
C THR A 23 79.20 -76.62 -108.22
N ILE A 24 78.19 -76.37 -109.05
CA ILE A 24 78.34 -76.05 -110.47
C ILE A 24 77.57 -74.77 -110.82
N THR A 25 78.06 -74.06 -111.81
CA THR A 25 77.43 -72.87 -112.38
C THR A 25 77.22 -73.06 -113.87
N SER A 26 76.18 -72.44 -114.41
CA SER A 26 76.01 -72.38 -115.87
C SER A 26 76.98 -71.39 -116.49
N GLU A 27 77.36 -71.65 -117.73
CA GLU A 27 77.94 -70.65 -118.61
C GLU A 27 77.09 -70.59 -119.89
N SER A 28 76.62 -69.40 -120.26
CA SER A 28 75.71 -69.20 -121.39
C SER A 28 74.45 -70.10 -121.37
N GLY A 29 73.92 -70.37 -120.18
CA GLY A 29 72.73 -71.22 -119.99
C GLY A 29 72.95 -72.72 -120.10
N ILE A 30 74.21 -73.17 -120.23
CA ILE A 30 74.56 -74.60 -120.25
C ILE A 30 75.17 -74.97 -118.90
N LEU A 31 74.57 -75.97 -118.24
CA LEU A 31 75.13 -76.53 -117.00
C LEU A 31 76.03 -77.71 -117.35
N THR A 32 77.32 -77.64 -117.02
CA THR A 32 78.27 -78.70 -117.34
C THR A 32 78.50 -79.61 -116.14
N LEU A 33 78.25 -80.89 -116.31
CA LEU A 33 78.45 -81.94 -115.31
C LEU A 33 79.88 -82.50 -115.41
N THR A 34 80.51 -82.77 -114.27
CA THR A 34 81.85 -83.36 -114.19
C THR A 34 81.77 -84.85 -113.88
N ALA A 35 82.78 -85.62 -114.29
CA ALA A 35 82.81 -87.09 -114.12
C ALA A 35 82.94 -87.53 -112.65
N ASP A 36 83.36 -86.62 -111.77
CA ASP A 36 83.79 -86.95 -110.41
C ASP A 36 82.64 -86.96 -109.38
N SER A 37 81.41 -86.59 -109.77
CA SER A 37 80.24 -86.60 -108.87
C SER A 37 78.92 -86.84 -109.59
N ASN A 38 77.96 -87.43 -108.86
CA ASN A 38 76.58 -87.62 -109.30
C ASN A 38 75.58 -86.72 -108.54
N SER A 39 76.06 -85.86 -107.64
CA SER A 39 75.23 -84.92 -106.88
C SER A 39 75.81 -83.51 -106.97
N PHE A 40 74.97 -82.54 -107.28
CA PHE A 40 75.36 -81.18 -107.56
C PHE A 40 74.46 -80.15 -106.86
N ILE A 41 75.07 -79.02 -106.50
CA ILE A 41 74.34 -77.79 -106.19
C ILE A 41 74.54 -76.85 -107.37
N ALA A 42 73.47 -76.56 -108.09
CA ALA A 42 73.52 -75.58 -109.15
C ALA A 42 73.35 -74.18 -108.53
N GLU A 43 74.30 -73.30 -108.76
CA GLU A 43 74.29 -71.89 -108.33
C GLU A 43 74.06 -70.94 -109.51
N GLY A 44 73.76 -69.67 -109.21
CA GLY A 44 73.39 -68.65 -110.20
C GLY A 44 71.88 -68.51 -110.39
N SER A 45 71.40 -67.54 -111.16
CA SER A 45 69.95 -67.36 -111.40
C SER A 45 69.59 -67.34 -112.88
N GLU A 46 70.52 -67.79 -113.72
CA GLU A 46 70.37 -67.81 -115.16
C GLU A 46 69.40 -68.91 -115.61
N THR A 47 68.79 -68.71 -116.77
CA THR A 47 67.95 -69.73 -117.41
C THR A 47 68.82 -70.85 -117.97
N ILE A 48 68.49 -72.09 -117.61
CA ILE A 48 69.21 -73.28 -118.07
C ILE A 48 68.51 -73.86 -119.29
N THR A 49 69.21 -73.92 -120.42
CA THR A 49 68.67 -74.41 -121.70
C THR A 49 69.20 -75.80 -122.07
N SER A 50 70.33 -76.20 -121.49
CA SER A 50 70.90 -77.54 -121.67
C SER A 50 71.75 -77.93 -120.46
N ILE A 51 71.86 -79.23 -120.24
CA ILE A 51 72.78 -79.82 -119.27
C ILE A 51 73.64 -80.80 -120.08
N VAL A 52 74.97 -80.70 -119.97
CA VAL A 52 75.91 -81.51 -120.75
C VAL A 52 76.97 -82.13 -119.84
N GLY A 53 77.55 -83.26 -120.24
CA GLY A 53 78.75 -83.80 -119.60
C GLY A 53 80.03 -83.25 -120.24
N ASN A 54 81.12 -83.14 -119.47
CA ASN A 54 82.47 -82.91 -120.02
C ASN A 54 82.95 -84.14 -120.85
N ASP A 55 84.00 -84.01 -121.69
CA ASP A 55 84.43 -84.92 -122.78
C ASP A 55 84.47 -86.45 -122.50
N ASP A 56 84.47 -86.89 -121.24
CA ASP A 56 84.43 -88.30 -120.84
C ASP A 56 83.05 -88.80 -120.32
N VAL A 57 82.08 -87.90 -120.13
CA VAL A 57 80.76 -88.17 -119.55
C VAL A 57 79.68 -88.16 -120.62
N THR A 58 79.37 -89.33 -121.18
CA THR A 58 78.30 -89.48 -122.18
C THR A 58 76.99 -90.04 -121.59
N HIS A 59 77.01 -90.64 -120.41
CA HIS A 59 75.85 -91.27 -119.77
C HIS A 59 75.89 -91.19 -118.23
N GLY A 60 74.74 -91.03 -117.54
CA GLY A 60 74.66 -91.09 -116.08
C GLY A 60 73.33 -90.59 -115.47
N ILE A 61 73.13 -90.76 -114.16
CA ILE A 61 72.02 -90.17 -113.37
C ILE A 61 72.59 -89.21 -112.32
N TYR A 62 72.01 -88.01 -112.24
CA TYR A 62 72.52 -86.88 -111.51
C TYR A 62 71.41 -86.24 -110.65
N VAL A 63 71.74 -85.85 -109.43
CA VAL A 63 70.83 -85.08 -108.56
C VAL A 63 71.31 -83.65 -108.50
N ILE A 64 70.44 -82.69 -108.81
CA ILE A 64 70.75 -81.26 -108.77
C ILE A 64 69.83 -80.59 -107.76
N THR A 65 70.43 -79.94 -106.77
CA THR A 65 69.73 -79.03 -105.84
C THR A 65 69.90 -77.60 -106.34
N TRP A 66 68.80 -76.87 -106.46
CA TRP A 66 68.78 -75.49 -106.93
C TRP A 66 68.95 -74.55 -105.73
N SER A 67 70.05 -73.81 -105.65
CA SER A 67 70.30 -72.90 -104.51
C SER A 67 69.51 -71.60 -104.57
N THR A 68 68.93 -71.29 -105.72
CA THR A 68 68.28 -70.03 -106.06
C THR A 68 67.21 -70.29 -107.12
N ALA A 69 66.18 -69.44 -107.13
CA ALA A 69 65.11 -69.54 -108.11
C ALA A 69 65.61 -69.23 -109.53
N ARG A 70 65.32 -70.12 -110.49
CA ARG A 70 65.64 -69.94 -111.92
C ARG A 70 64.72 -70.76 -112.82
N THR A 71 64.77 -70.51 -114.12
CA THR A 71 63.98 -71.26 -115.12
C THR A 71 64.83 -72.31 -115.83
N LEU A 72 64.31 -73.53 -115.93
CA LEU A 72 64.78 -74.60 -116.80
C LEU A 72 63.93 -74.56 -118.08
N THR A 73 64.55 -74.39 -119.24
CA THR A 73 63.85 -74.34 -120.53
C THR A 73 63.83 -75.72 -121.17
N TYR A 74 62.63 -76.17 -121.54
CA TYR A 74 62.41 -77.45 -122.16
C TYR A 74 62.94 -77.49 -123.60
N SER A 75 63.66 -78.55 -123.95
CA SER A 75 64.09 -78.86 -125.31
C SER A 75 64.06 -80.36 -125.57
N ALA A 76 63.30 -80.79 -126.58
CA ALA A 76 63.13 -82.20 -126.93
C ALA A 76 64.42 -82.92 -127.36
N SER A 77 65.48 -82.17 -127.69
CA SER A 77 66.76 -82.69 -128.15
C SER A 77 67.94 -82.35 -127.23
N ALA A 78 67.71 -81.68 -126.09
CA ALA A 78 68.79 -81.28 -125.19
C ALA A 78 68.44 -81.45 -123.71
N LEU A 79 67.34 -80.82 -123.24
CA LEU A 79 66.90 -80.89 -121.84
C LEU A 79 65.39 -81.17 -121.77
N VAL A 80 65.05 -82.43 -121.57
CA VAL A 80 63.68 -82.93 -121.51
C VAL A 80 63.20 -82.93 -120.06
N LEU A 81 62.32 -82.01 -119.71
CA LEU A 81 61.79 -81.85 -118.34
C LEU A 81 60.51 -82.67 -118.11
N VAL A 82 60.28 -83.11 -116.87
CA VAL A 82 59.02 -83.74 -116.44
C VAL A 82 57.90 -82.72 -116.57
N GLY A 83 56.87 -83.07 -117.35
CA GLY A 83 55.77 -82.16 -117.72
C GLY A 83 55.94 -81.48 -119.08
N GLN A 84 57.08 -81.69 -119.77
CA GLN A 84 57.36 -81.20 -121.13
C GLN A 84 57.12 -79.69 -121.33
N ALA A 85 57.43 -78.89 -120.32
CA ALA A 85 57.33 -77.45 -120.35
C ALA A 85 58.45 -76.83 -119.51
N ASP A 86 58.71 -75.54 -119.73
CA ASP A 86 59.65 -74.77 -118.92
C ASP A 86 59.24 -74.82 -117.45
N LYS A 87 60.21 -74.97 -116.56
CA LYS A 87 60.00 -75.12 -115.13
C LYS A 87 60.75 -74.05 -114.35
N THR A 88 60.07 -73.36 -113.46
CA THR A 88 60.71 -72.46 -112.50
C THR A 88 61.02 -73.24 -111.22
N THR A 89 62.26 -73.12 -110.78
CA THR A 89 62.76 -73.68 -109.53
C THR A 89 62.76 -72.62 -108.43
N ALA A 90 62.73 -73.03 -107.18
CA ALA A 90 62.98 -72.19 -106.00
C ALA A 90 64.26 -72.63 -105.27
N ALA A 91 64.80 -71.73 -104.44
CA ALA A 91 65.93 -72.07 -103.57
C ALA A 91 65.55 -73.23 -102.64
N GLY A 92 66.33 -74.32 -102.70
CA GLY A 92 66.11 -75.55 -101.94
C GLY A 92 65.33 -76.64 -102.69
N ASP A 93 64.85 -76.39 -103.91
CA ASP A 93 64.21 -77.43 -104.73
C ASP A 93 65.25 -78.45 -105.25
N VAL A 94 64.85 -79.71 -105.40
CA VAL A 94 65.74 -80.80 -105.83
C VAL A 94 65.16 -81.54 -107.03
N GLY A 95 65.99 -81.76 -108.06
CA GLY A 95 65.67 -82.53 -109.27
C GLY A 95 66.64 -83.68 -109.52
N VAL A 96 66.18 -84.75 -110.16
CA VAL A 96 67.00 -85.88 -110.62
C VAL A 96 66.97 -85.92 -112.14
N TYR A 97 68.13 -86.03 -112.80
CA TYR A 97 68.31 -85.92 -114.25
C TYR A 97 69.16 -87.07 -114.78
N GLN A 98 68.85 -87.59 -115.96
CA GLN A 98 69.61 -88.64 -116.64
C GLN A 98 70.21 -88.10 -117.94
N LEU A 99 71.53 -88.21 -118.12
CA LEU A 99 72.22 -87.93 -119.38
C LEU A 99 72.37 -89.23 -120.18
N ASN A 100 72.04 -89.22 -121.48
CA ASN A 100 72.32 -90.30 -122.42
C ASN A 100 72.72 -89.70 -123.78
N ASP A 101 73.95 -89.92 -124.22
CA ASP A 101 74.51 -89.50 -125.52
C ASP A 101 74.11 -88.07 -125.94
N GLY A 102 74.28 -87.11 -125.02
CA GLY A 102 74.06 -85.69 -125.27
C GLY A 102 72.64 -85.16 -125.00
N VAL A 103 71.69 -86.02 -124.63
CA VAL A 103 70.34 -85.62 -124.21
C VAL A 103 70.15 -85.84 -122.71
N VAL A 104 69.67 -84.82 -121.98
CA VAL A 104 69.34 -84.90 -120.56
C VAL A 104 67.84 -84.97 -120.33
N THR A 105 67.38 -85.92 -119.52
CA THR A 105 65.97 -86.12 -119.16
C THR A 105 65.79 -86.00 -117.65
N GLU A 106 64.90 -85.13 -117.19
CA GLU A 106 64.49 -85.07 -115.79
C GLU A 106 63.63 -86.29 -115.43
N LEU A 107 63.95 -86.93 -114.32
CA LEU A 107 63.27 -88.10 -113.78
C LEU A 107 62.34 -87.75 -112.62
N LEU A 108 62.71 -86.78 -111.77
CA LEU A 108 61.94 -86.41 -110.57
C LEU A 108 62.20 -84.95 -110.15
N TYR A 109 61.20 -84.30 -109.55
CA TYR A 109 61.27 -82.95 -108.99
C TYR A 109 60.44 -82.80 -107.69
N GLN A 110 60.93 -82.13 -106.64
CA GLN A 110 60.26 -81.96 -105.33
C GLN A 110 60.36 -80.52 -104.73
N PRO A 111 59.23 -79.82 -104.43
CA PRO A 111 59.20 -78.48 -103.80
C PRO A 111 58.94 -78.46 -102.26
N ILE A 112 59.29 -77.37 -101.55
CA ILE A 112 59.20 -77.19 -100.07
C ILE A 112 58.04 -76.23 -99.62
N ALA A 113 57.01 -76.64 -98.84
CA ALA A 113 55.97 -75.73 -98.29
C ALA A 113 55.21 -76.27 -97.03
N GLY A 114 55.12 -75.52 -95.90
CA GLY A 114 54.27 -75.92 -94.74
C GLY A 114 54.25 -75.24 -93.32
N TYR A 115 54.63 -73.98 -93.05
CA TYR A 115 54.53 -73.36 -91.68
C TYR A 115 53.98 -71.90 -91.64
N ALA A 116 53.39 -71.44 -90.51
CA ALA A 116 52.78 -70.10 -90.31
C ALA A 116 53.73 -69.03 -89.70
N ALA A 117 53.43 -67.74 -89.92
CA ALA A 117 54.33 -66.60 -89.70
C ALA A 117 54.38 -66.06 -88.24
N ALA A 118 55.51 -65.46 -87.87
CA ALA A 118 55.85 -64.98 -86.52
C ALA A 118 55.04 -63.78 -85.97
N SER A 119 54.01 -63.26 -86.65
CA SER A 119 53.38 -61.97 -86.30
C SER A 119 51.85 -62.01 -86.05
N HIS A 120 51.35 -62.89 -85.18
CA HIS A 120 49.92 -62.84 -84.80
C HIS A 120 49.69 -61.97 -83.54
N VAL A 121 48.51 -61.33 -83.44
CA VAL A 121 48.12 -60.40 -82.34
C VAL A 121 46.69 -60.69 -81.83
N HIS A 122 46.37 -60.27 -80.60
CA HIS A 122 45.05 -60.37 -79.96
C HIS A 122 44.35 -59.00 -79.84
N ALA A 123 43.01 -58.98 -79.90
CA ALA A 123 42.19 -57.76 -79.77
C ALA A 123 42.08 -57.25 -78.31
N VAL A 124 41.74 -55.97 -78.15
CA VAL A 124 41.51 -55.33 -76.84
C VAL A 124 40.21 -55.87 -76.22
N ALA A 125 40.20 -56.06 -74.89
CA ALA A 125 39.00 -56.50 -74.16
C ALA A 125 37.93 -55.40 -74.14
N THR A 126 36.67 -55.80 -74.40
CA THR A 126 35.49 -54.92 -74.30
C THR A 126 34.61 -55.37 -73.12
N ASP A 127 33.55 -54.63 -72.84
CA ASP A 127 32.50 -55.01 -71.89
C ASP A 127 31.77 -56.33 -72.24
N SER A 128 31.93 -56.81 -73.47
CA SER A 128 31.17 -57.91 -74.07
C SER A 128 32.04 -59.00 -74.71
N SER A 129 33.34 -58.76 -74.89
CA SER A 129 34.29 -59.71 -75.49
C SER A 129 35.60 -59.77 -74.72
N ASN A 130 36.13 -60.99 -74.57
CA ASN A 130 37.42 -61.22 -73.93
C ASN A 130 38.58 -60.70 -74.80
N GLY A 131 39.60 -60.15 -74.14
CA GLY A 131 40.90 -59.83 -74.74
C GLY A 131 42.00 -60.39 -73.86
N PHE A 132 42.94 -59.55 -73.41
CA PHE A 132 43.94 -59.91 -72.38
C PHE A 132 43.36 -60.03 -70.95
N MET A 133 42.12 -59.58 -70.73
CA MET A 133 41.33 -59.76 -69.51
C MET A 133 39.90 -60.16 -69.88
N SER A 134 39.13 -60.69 -68.92
CA SER A 134 37.74 -61.08 -69.18
C SER A 134 36.83 -59.87 -69.35
N SER A 135 35.76 -60.00 -70.14
CA SER A 135 34.74 -58.94 -70.27
C SER A 135 34.06 -58.62 -68.92
N ALA A 136 33.95 -59.60 -68.03
CA ALA A 136 33.43 -59.43 -66.68
C ALA A 136 34.34 -58.54 -65.80
N ASP A 137 35.66 -58.78 -65.82
CA ASP A 137 36.62 -57.94 -65.09
C ASP A 137 36.64 -56.53 -65.67
N LYS A 138 36.55 -56.38 -67.01
CA LYS A 138 36.53 -55.08 -67.67
C LYS A 138 35.29 -54.28 -67.27
N THR A 139 34.12 -54.92 -67.29
CA THR A 139 32.85 -54.31 -66.85
C THR A 139 32.93 -53.87 -65.39
N LYS A 140 33.52 -54.69 -64.52
CA LYS A 140 33.70 -54.37 -63.10
C LYS A 140 34.65 -53.18 -62.91
N LEU A 141 35.74 -53.11 -63.67
CA LEU A 141 36.70 -52.00 -63.60
C LEU A 141 36.09 -50.70 -64.18
N ASP A 142 35.32 -50.78 -65.26
CA ASP A 142 34.66 -49.62 -65.87
C ASP A 142 33.56 -49.02 -64.98
N GLY A 143 32.97 -49.84 -64.10
CA GLY A 143 31.98 -49.38 -63.12
C GLY A 143 32.58 -48.60 -61.95
N ILE A 144 33.91 -48.54 -61.82
CA ILE A 144 34.58 -47.77 -60.77
C ILE A 144 34.65 -46.30 -61.20
N ALA A 145 33.96 -45.42 -60.47
CA ALA A 145 34.01 -43.99 -60.71
C ALA A 145 35.45 -43.45 -60.58
N THR A 146 35.81 -42.50 -61.43
CA THR A 146 37.11 -41.84 -61.37
C THR A 146 37.34 -41.23 -59.99
N GLY A 147 38.37 -41.69 -59.28
CA GLY A 147 38.72 -41.23 -57.94
C GLY A 147 37.96 -41.91 -56.80
N ALA A 148 37.35 -43.08 -57.01
CA ALA A 148 36.71 -43.82 -55.93
C ALA A 148 37.69 -44.17 -54.79
N GLU A 149 37.31 -43.83 -53.57
CA GLU A 149 38.07 -44.09 -52.33
C GLU A 149 37.49 -45.29 -51.57
N VAL A 150 38.34 -45.97 -50.79
CA VAL A 150 37.94 -47.15 -50.01
C VAL A 150 37.55 -46.68 -48.60
N ASN A 151 36.25 -46.73 -48.28
CA ASN A 151 35.70 -46.66 -46.90
C ASN A 151 35.46 -45.25 -46.28
N GLN A 152 34.38 -44.58 -46.70
CA GLN A 152 33.87 -43.33 -46.10
C GLN A 152 33.10 -43.57 -44.79
N ASP A 153 33.79 -43.96 -43.72
CA ASP A 153 33.20 -43.94 -42.37
C ASP A 153 33.22 -42.53 -41.74
N ALA A 154 33.60 -41.51 -42.49
CA ALA A 154 33.53 -40.10 -42.10
C ALA A 154 32.13 -39.51 -42.32
N PHE A 155 31.69 -38.62 -41.42
CA PHE A 155 30.53 -37.76 -41.66
C PHE A 155 30.90 -36.75 -42.76
N ALA A 156 30.07 -36.57 -43.79
CA ALA A 156 30.38 -35.55 -44.80
C ALA A 156 30.29 -34.13 -44.21
N ASN A 157 29.20 -33.84 -43.49
CA ASN A 157 28.93 -32.57 -42.84
C ASN A 157 28.03 -32.76 -41.60
N VAL A 158 28.29 -32.00 -40.53
CA VAL A 158 27.37 -31.81 -39.40
C VAL A 158 26.99 -30.33 -39.32
N LEU A 159 25.71 -30.02 -39.50
CA LEU A 159 25.21 -28.64 -39.41
C LEU A 159 24.76 -28.32 -37.98
N VAL A 160 25.29 -27.24 -37.40
CA VAL A 160 24.93 -26.72 -36.06
C VAL A 160 24.53 -25.26 -36.19
N GLY A 161 23.21 -24.98 -36.15
CA GLY A 161 22.69 -23.66 -36.50
C GLY A 161 23.03 -23.33 -37.96
N ASP A 162 23.77 -22.23 -38.17
CA ASP A 162 24.24 -21.80 -39.50
C ASP A 162 25.67 -22.29 -39.84
N THR A 163 26.32 -23.03 -38.94
CA THR A 163 27.72 -23.46 -39.12
C THR A 163 27.79 -24.92 -39.57
N THR A 164 28.50 -25.16 -40.67
CA THR A 164 28.77 -26.51 -41.19
C THR A 164 30.13 -27.00 -40.73
N ILE A 165 30.16 -28.14 -40.05
CA ILE A 165 31.36 -28.88 -39.68
C ILE A 165 31.57 -29.97 -40.73
N ALA A 166 32.48 -29.75 -41.68
CA ALA A 166 32.84 -30.74 -42.70
C ALA A 166 33.93 -31.70 -42.19
N ALA A 167 33.95 -32.93 -42.67
CA ALA A 167 35.12 -33.78 -42.47
C ALA A 167 36.32 -33.21 -43.22
N ASP A 168 37.48 -33.21 -42.55
CA ASP A 168 38.77 -32.73 -43.08
C ASP A 168 39.73 -33.89 -43.41
N ALA A 169 39.35 -35.12 -43.08
CA ALA A 169 40.09 -36.33 -43.36
C ALA A 169 39.16 -37.54 -43.48
N GLU A 170 39.66 -38.62 -44.06
CA GLU A 170 38.94 -39.88 -44.30
C GLU A 170 38.44 -40.57 -43.01
N THR A 171 38.94 -40.17 -41.83
CA THR A 171 38.55 -40.71 -40.51
C THR A 171 38.23 -39.63 -39.46
N ALA A 172 37.74 -38.46 -39.91
CA ALA A 172 37.44 -37.34 -39.02
C ALA A 172 36.47 -37.71 -37.89
N THR A 173 36.65 -37.11 -36.71
CA THR A 173 35.77 -37.30 -35.53
C THR A 173 35.14 -35.97 -35.10
N VAL A 174 33.82 -35.97 -34.85
CA VAL A 174 33.16 -34.84 -34.17
C VAL A 174 33.24 -35.05 -32.66
N GLU A 175 33.86 -34.12 -31.96
CA GLU A 175 33.86 -34.07 -30.49
C GLU A 175 32.67 -33.25 -29.99
N PHE A 176 31.97 -33.76 -28.96
CA PHE A 176 30.92 -33.03 -28.25
C PHE A 176 31.39 -32.73 -26.83
N GLU A 177 31.70 -31.47 -26.55
CA GLU A 177 32.09 -31.00 -25.21
C GLU A 177 30.85 -30.48 -24.45
N ALA A 178 30.69 -30.91 -23.20
CA ALA A 178 29.56 -30.51 -22.38
C ALA A 178 29.76 -29.08 -21.85
N GLY A 179 28.91 -28.16 -22.27
CA GLY A 179 28.88 -26.80 -21.72
C GLY A 179 28.31 -26.74 -20.30
N THR A 180 28.35 -25.54 -19.69
CA THR A 180 27.77 -25.30 -18.35
C THR A 180 26.30 -25.72 -18.28
N ASN A 181 25.93 -26.52 -17.28
CA ASN A 181 24.58 -27.10 -17.07
C ASN A 181 24.07 -27.99 -18.21
N ILE A 182 24.93 -28.49 -19.10
CA ILE A 182 24.58 -29.51 -20.10
C ILE A 182 25.26 -30.83 -19.70
N ALA A 183 24.50 -31.92 -19.72
CA ALA A 183 25.01 -33.27 -19.61
C ALA A 183 24.94 -33.96 -20.96
N LEU A 184 26.09 -34.51 -21.37
CA LEU A 184 26.20 -35.36 -22.55
C LEU A 184 26.43 -36.79 -22.09
N THR A 185 25.63 -37.73 -22.61
CA THR A 185 25.79 -39.16 -22.33
C THR A 185 25.87 -39.92 -23.64
N ALA A 186 27.04 -40.49 -23.92
CA ALA A 186 27.26 -41.32 -25.09
C ALA A 186 26.82 -42.76 -24.83
N ASP A 187 26.13 -43.35 -25.82
CA ASP A 187 25.76 -44.75 -25.88
C ASP A 187 26.35 -45.33 -27.17
N ALA A 188 27.56 -45.86 -27.06
CA ALA A 188 28.31 -46.43 -28.18
C ALA A 188 27.68 -47.72 -28.73
N THR A 189 26.87 -48.41 -27.93
CA THR A 189 26.17 -49.63 -28.34
C THR A 189 24.99 -49.30 -29.25
N ASN A 190 24.18 -48.32 -28.87
CA ASN A 190 23.00 -47.90 -29.64
C ASN A 190 23.29 -46.76 -30.62
N LYS A 191 24.55 -46.31 -30.73
CA LYS A 191 24.98 -45.18 -31.59
C LYS A 191 24.19 -43.90 -31.30
N LYS A 192 23.98 -43.59 -30.02
CA LYS A 192 23.17 -42.47 -29.55
C LYS A 192 23.98 -41.54 -28.66
N VAL A 193 23.76 -40.23 -28.77
CA VAL A 193 24.17 -39.24 -27.78
C VAL A 193 22.91 -38.64 -27.17
N THR A 194 22.82 -38.61 -25.85
CA THR A 194 21.74 -37.93 -25.13
C THR A 194 22.24 -36.58 -24.62
N ILE A 195 21.50 -35.51 -24.92
CA ILE A 195 21.78 -34.15 -24.47
C ILE A 195 20.70 -33.78 -23.45
N ALA A 196 21.11 -33.52 -22.22
CA ALA A 196 20.22 -33.16 -21.11
C ALA A 196 20.70 -31.86 -20.44
N VAL A 197 19.80 -31.19 -19.73
CA VAL A 197 20.15 -30.07 -18.86
C VAL A 197 20.45 -30.62 -17.45
N SER A 198 21.67 -30.40 -16.96
CA SER A 198 22.14 -30.81 -15.64
C SER A 198 22.42 -29.57 -14.77
N GLY A 199 21.38 -28.84 -14.38
CA GLY A 199 21.53 -27.71 -13.46
C GLY A 199 20.54 -26.58 -13.68
N GLN A 200 20.95 -25.37 -13.27
CA GLN A 200 20.12 -24.17 -13.34
C GLN A 200 20.21 -23.51 -14.71
N VAL A 201 19.08 -23.24 -15.36
CA VAL A 201 19.03 -22.40 -16.57
C VAL A 201 18.97 -20.94 -16.15
N ALA A 202 19.94 -20.12 -16.55
CA ALA A 202 20.06 -18.73 -16.10
C ALA A 202 18.88 -17.82 -16.53
N SER A 203 18.22 -18.15 -17.64
CA SER A 203 17.02 -17.45 -18.11
C SER A 203 16.18 -18.39 -18.98
N ALA A 204 14.98 -18.74 -18.52
CA ALA A 204 13.99 -19.48 -19.29
C ALA A 204 12.80 -18.56 -19.60
N ALA A 205 12.29 -18.59 -20.84
CA ALA A 205 11.14 -17.76 -21.25
C ALA A 205 9.82 -18.25 -20.63
N ALA A 206 9.72 -19.53 -20.30
CA ALA A 206 8.61 -20.15 -19.58
C ALA A 206 9.14 -21.33 -18.74
N ALA A 207 8.55 -21.56 -17.57
CA ALA A 207 8.84 -22.71 -16.72
C ALA A 207 7.51 -23.44 -16.43
N ASP A 208 7.43 -24.74 -16.75
CA ASP A 208 6.21 -25.54 -16.57
C ASP A 208 5.85 -25.74 -15.09
N THR A 209 6.83 -25.66 -14.18
CA THR A 209 6.59 -25.71 -12.74
C THR A 209 7.65 -24.92 -11.98
N ALA A 210 7.25 -23.87 -11.28
CA ALA A 210 8.14 -23.11 -10.39
C ALA A 210 8.32 -23.85 -9.04
N ALA A 211 8.96 -25.02 -9.07
CA ALA A 211 9.15 -25.83 -7.86
C ALA A 211 10.13 -25.20 -6.84
N ALA A 212 10.98 -24.26 -7.27
CA ALA A 212 11.92 -23.57 -6.40
C ALA A 212 12.02 -22.08 -6.76
N CYS A 213 11.06 -21.29 -6.28
CA CYS A 213 11.29 -19.86 -6.14
C CYS A 213 12.27 -19.65 -4.97
N THR A 214 13.35 -18.88 -5.16
CA THR A 214 14.31 -18.53 -4.09
C THR A 214 14.12 -17.09 -3.58
N GLY A 215 13.12 -16.38 -4.10
CA GLY A 215 12.70 -15.04 -3.61
C GLY A 215 11.59 -15.11 -2.56
N ASN A 216 11.24 -13.95 -1.97
CA ASN A 216 10.22 -13.78 -0.91
C ASN A 216 8.88 -14.51 -1.13
N ALA A 217 8.54 -14.88 -2.37
CA ALA A 217 7.36 -15.67 -2.71
C ALA A 217 7.38 -17.12 -2.18
N ALA A 218 8.55 -17.78 -2.10
CA ALA A 218 8.62 -19.16 -1.59
C ALA A 218 8.35 -19.27 -0.10
N THR A 219 8.65 -18.24 0.68
CA THR A 219 8.27 -18.20 2.11
C THR A 219 6.79 -17.91 2.32
N ALA A 220 6.06 -17.47 1.28
CA ALA A 220 4.63 -17.21 1.33
C ALA A 220 3.77 -18.47 1.12
N THR A 221 4.33 -19.69 1.12
CA THR A 221 3.54 -20.94 1.08
C THR A 221 2.47 -20.97 2.18
N LYS A 222 2.74 -20.32 3.32
CA LYS A 222 1.77 -20.20 4.41
C LYS A 222 0.54 -19.35 4.05
N LEU A 223 0.60 -18.42 3.11
CA LEU A 223 -0.54 -17.62 2.62
C LEU A 223 -1.27 -18.28 1.44
N ALA A 224 -0.76 -19.39 0.88
CA ALA A 224 -1.45 -20.15 -0.18
C ALA A 224 -2.82 -20.69 0.25
N THR A 225 -3.03 -20.88 1.55
CA THR A 225 -4.38 -20.97 2.12
C THR A 225 -4.63 -19.65 2.85
N ALA A 226 -5.75 -19.00 2.52
CA ALA A 226 -6.12 -17.71 3.08
C ALA A 226 -6.14 -17.75 4.62
N ARG A 227 -5.62 -16.71 5.27
CA ARG A 227 -5.50 -16.65 6.73
C ARG A 227 -6.43 -15.60 7.30
N THR A 228 -7.18 -16.00 8.32
CA THR A 228 -8.00 -15.07 9.09
C THR A 228 -7.10 -14.21 9.96
N ILE A 229 -7.14 -12.91 9.72
CA ILE A 229 -6.55 -11.90 10.57
C ILE A 229 -7.67 -11.39 11.48
N SER A 230 -7.54 -11.62 12.78
CA SER A 230 -8.53 -11.21 13.78
C SER A 230 -7.96 -10.13 14.69
N LEU A 231 -8.70 -9.04 14.82
CA LEU A 231 -8.54 -8.05 15.88
C LEU A 231 -9.26 -8.58 17.13
N THR A 232 -8.58 -8.54 18.26
CA THR A 232 -9.11 -9.00 19.56
C THR A 232 -8.91 -7.89 20.59
N GLY A 233 -9.71 -7.89 21.67
CA GLY A 233 -9.74 -6.81 22.66
C GLY A 233 -10.99 -5.94 22.50
N ASP A 234 -10.86 -4.66 22.86
CA ASP A 234 -12.00 -3.72 22.93
C ASP A 234 -12.63 -3.42 21.56
N VAL A 235 -11.85 -3.52 20.49
CA VAL A 235 -12.32 -3.45 19.11
C VAL A 235 -12.18 -4.84 18.49
N THR A 236 -13.28 -5.37 17.98
CA THR A 236 -13.30 -6.66 17.29
C THR A 236 -13.52 -6.48 15.80
N GLY A 237 -12.93 -7.34 15.01
CA GLY A 237 -13.04 -7.34 13.55
C GLY A 237 -12.18 -8.45 13.00
N SER A 238 -12.61 -9.07 11.90
CA SER A 238 -11.77 -10.08 11.26
C SER A 238 -11.99 -10.06 9.75
N GLY A 239 -10.98 -10.52 9.03
CA GLY A 239 -11.03 -10.68 7.59
C GLY A 239 -9.98 -11.68 7.14
N THR A 240 -10.16 -12.25 5.95
CA THR A 240 -9.28 -13.28 5.43
C THR A 240 -8.35 -12.67 4.38
N PHE A 241 -7.04 -12.85 4.54
CA PHE A 241 -6.02 -12.35 3.62
C PHE A 241 -5.30 -13.51 2.92
N ASP A 242 -5.21 -13.45 1.60
CA ASP A 242 -4.49 -14.40 0.74
C ASP A 242 -3.43 -13.72 -0.17
N GLY A 243 -3.27 -12.40 -0.07
CA GLY A 243 -2.30 -11.63 -0.85
C GLY A 243 -2.73 -11.28 -2.28
N SER A 244 -3.96 -11.59 -2.69
CA SER A 244 -4.50 -11.20 -4.01
C SER A 244 -4.85 -9.70 -4.13
N GLY A 245 -5.00 -9.01 -2.98
CA GLY A 245 -5.27 -7.57 -2.89
C GLY A 245 -5.28 -7.08 -1.44
N ASP A 246 -5.61 -5.81 -1.22
CA ASP A 246 -5.66 -5.20 0.12
C ASP A 246 -6.81 -5.80 0.97
N LEU A 247 -6.53 -6.11 2.24
CA LEU A 247 -7.55 -6.54 3.20
C LEU A 247 -8.11 -5.34 3.97
N ALA A 248 -9.39 -5.03 3.76
CA ALA A 248 -10.15 -4.13 4.63
C ALA A 248 -10.83 -4.93 5.75
N ILE A 249 -10.53 -4.62 7.02
CA ILE A 249 -11.18 -5.23 8.18
C ILE A 249 -12.23 -4.27 8.72
N ALA A 250 -13.49 -4.61 8.55
CA ALA A 250 -14.58 -3.91 9.23
C ALA A 250 -14.50 -4.19 10.74
N THR A 251 -14.58 -3.14 11.55
CA THR A 251 -14.51 -3.24 13.00
C THR A 251 -15.83 -2.88 13.67
N THR A 252 -16.09 -3.53 14.79
CA THR A 252 -17.17 -3.24 15.74
C THR A 252 -16.55 -2.94 17.11
N GLY A 253 -17.15 -2.02 17.87
CA GLY A 253 -16.58 -1.53 19.15
C GLY A 253 -16.04 -0.09 19.12
N VAL A 254 -16.59 0.79 18.27
CA VAL A 254 -16.14 2.20 18.14
C VAL A 254 -16.77 3.12 19.20
N GLU A 255 -17.67 2.60 20.03
CA GLU A 255 -18.23 3.34 21.16
C GLU A 255 -17.39 3.09 22.42
N ALA A 256 -17.28 4.11 23.28
CA ALA A 256 -16.60 3.96 24.56
C ALA A 256 -17.27 2.81 25.34
N ALA A 257 -16.53 1.73 25.55
CA ALA A 257 -17.02 0.62 26.34
C ALA A 257 -17.44 1.11 27.73
N LYS A 258 -18.49 0.51 28.29
CA LYS A 258 -18.87 0.77 29.68
C LYS A 258 -17.65 0.55 30.58
N LEU A 259 -17.46 1.42 31.58
CA LEU A 259 -16.48 1.20 32.62
C LEU A 259 -16.75 -0.17 33.27
N THR A 260 -15.74 -1.05 33.26
CA THR A 260 -15.86 -2.40 33.85
C THR A 260 -16.25 -2.35 35.32
N THR A 261 -15.87 -1.26 36.01
CA THR A 261 -16.32 -0.94 37.36
C THR A 261 -16.90 0.47 37.34
N ALA A 262 -18.21 0.57 37.57
CA ALA A 262 -18.91 1.84 37.68
C ALA A 262 -18.30 2.70 38.79
N ARG A 263 -18.22 4.01 38.56
CA ARG A 263 -17.69 4.96 39.54
C ARG A 263 -18.81 5.78 40.14
N THR A 264 -18.74 6.02 41.45
CA THR A 264 -19.66 6.93 42.13
C THR A 264 -19.24 8.37 41.88
N ILE A 265 -20.15 9.16 41.31
CA ILE A 265 -20.01 10.61 41.21
C ILE A 265 -20.84 11.21 42.34
N ALA A 266 -20.18 11.94 43.25
CA ALA A 266 -20.81 12.53 44.42
C ALA A 266 -20.69 14.05 44.42
N LEU A 267 -21.77 14.73 44.78
CA LEU A 267 -21.78 16.15 45.12
C LEU A 267 -21.66 16.30 46.63
N ALA A 268 -20.73 17.16 47.06
CA ALA A 268 -20.52 17.50 48.46
C ALA A 268 -20.70 19.01 48.66
N GLY A 269 -21.32 19.41 49.78
CA GLY A 269 -21.58 20.81 50.13
C GLY A 269 -23.02 21.04 50.58
N ALA A 270 -23.53 22.25 50.37
CA ALA A 270 -24.89 22.65 50.72
C ALA A 270 -25.98 21.84 49.98
N VAL A 271 -25.63 21.22 48.86
CA VAL A 271 -26.44 20.25 48.14
C VAL A 271 -25.69 18.95 48.10
N THR A 272 -26.35 17.87 48.52
CA THR A 272 -25.80 16.52 48.52
C THR A 272 -26.54 15.64 47.53
N GLY A 273 -25.84 14.69 46.93
CA GLY A 273 -26.41 13.71 46.00
C GLY A 273 -25.30 12.87 45.39
N SER A 274 -25.60 11.64 45.00
CA SER A 274 -24.64 10.79 44.31
C SER A 274 -25.32 9.83 43.35
N GLY A 275 -24.62 9.43 42.30
CA GLY A 275 -25.05 8.38 41.38
C GLY A 275 -23.85 7.61 40.83
N THR A 276 -24.10 6.40 40.34
CA THR A 276 -23.07 5.55 39.72
C THR A 276 -23.07 5.73 38.21
N PHE A 277 -21.90 6.03 37.63
CA PHE A 277 -21.71 6.16 36.20
C PHE A 277 -20.82 5.04 35.66
N ASP A 278 -21.30 4.36 34.63
CA ASP A 278 -20.55 3.35 33.88
C ASP A 278 -20.41 3.71 32.39
N GLY A 279 -20.90 4.86 31.93
CA GLY A 279 -20.86 5.24 30.51
C GLY A 279 -21.95 4.62 29.64
N SER A 280 -22.93 3.90 30.23
CA SER A 280 -24.04 3.29 29.47
C SER A 280 -25.12 4.27 29.00
N GLY A 281 -25.07 5.51 29.48
CA GLY A 281 -26.01 6.58 29.17
C GLY A 281 -25.80 7.77 30.11
N ASP A 282 -26.72 8.74 30.06
CA ASP A 282 -26.66 9.93 30.90
C ASP A 282 -26.87 9.60 32.39
N LEU A 283 -26.08 10.24 33.27
CA LEU A 283 -26.25 10.13 34.72
C LEU A 283 -27.15 11.24 35.25
N SER A 284 -28.32 10.88 35.77
CA SER A 284 -29.14 11.77 36.60
C SER A 284 -28.77 11.59 38.07
N ILE A 285 -28.41 12.68 38.75
CA ILE A 285 -28.12 12.66 40.19
C ILE A 285 -29.26 13.33 40.93
N THR A 286 -30.02 12.54 41.68
CA THR A 286 -31.01 13.08 42.62
C THR A 286 -30.28 13.82 43.73
N THR A 287 -30.64 15.08 43.93
CA THR A 287 -30.03 15.93 44.95
C THR A 287 -31.01 16.28 46.06
N SER A 288 -30.45 16.50 47.25
CA SER A 288 -31.14 17.10 48.40
C SER A 288 -30.36 18.35 48.80
N ALA A 289 -31.04 19.49 48.81
CA ALA A 289 -30.50 20.70 49.40
C ALA A 289 -30.64 20.61 50.94
N GLY A 290 -29.57 20.96 51.66
CA GLY A 290 -29.67 21.19 53.10
C GLY A 290 -30.74 22.25 53.40
N THR A 291 -31.43 22.13 54.54
CA THR A 291 -32.56 22.97 54.91
C THR A 291 -32.24 24.46 54.74
N VAL A 292 -32.87 25.11 53.77
CA VAL A 292 -32.86 26.58 53.66
C VAL A 292 -33.90 27.07 54.67
N THR A 293 -33.46 27.57 55.83
CA THR A 293 -34.36 28.23 56.78
C THR A 293 -34.50 29.70 56.35
N PRO A 294 -35.65 30.12 55.80
CA PRO A 294 -35.85 31.53 55.44
C PRO A 294 -35.78 32.42 56.69
N HIS A 295 -35.08 33.55 56.56
CA HIS A 295 -34.98 34.60 57.56
C HIS A 295 -36.36 35.23 57.79
N GLY A 296 -36.74 35.44 59.05
CA GLY A 296 -38.09 35.83 59.46
C GLY A 296 -38.16 37.23 60.07
N LYS A 297 -39.38 37.75 60.24
CA LYS A 297 -39.63 39.02 60.95
C LYS A 297 -40.86 38.96 61.84
N SER A 298 -40.85 39.70 62.94
CA SER A 298 -41.96 39.82 63.89
C SER A 298 -42.10 41.26 64.37
N MET A 299 -43.30 41.83 64.28
CA MET A 299 -43.60 43.19 64.69
C MET A 299 -44.53 43.20 65.90
N PHE A 300 -44.15 43.96 66.92
CA PHE A 300 -44.87 44.18 68.14
C PHE A 300 -45.37 45.62 68.19
N THR A 301 -46.70 45.77 68.16
CA THR A 301 -47.42 47.03 68.39
C THR A 301 -48.13 47.04 69.75
N SER A 302 -48.11 45.88 70.42
CA SER A 302 -48.53 45.65 71.81
C SER A 302 -47.46 44.82 72.51
N SER A 303 -47.36 44.93 73.84
CA SER A 303 -46.41 44.15 74.63
C SER A 303 -46.61 42.64 74.45
N GLY A 304 -45.52 41.88 74.41
CA GLY A 304 -45.54 40.45 74.18
C GLY A 304 -44.16 39.82 74.31
N THR A 305 -44.03 38.60 73.80
CA THR A 305 -42.77 37.85 73.82
C THR A 305 -42.45 37.28 72.44
N PHE A 306 -41.17 37.28 72.08
CA PHE A 306 -40.63 36.66 70.88
C PHE A 306 -39.73 35.48 71.27
N THR A 307 -39.99 34.29 70.74
CA THR A 307 -39.09 33.13 70.91
C THR A 307 -38.15 33.05 69.72
N VAL A 308 -36.84 33.13 69.98
CA VAL A 308 -35.79 33.07 68.97
C VAL A 308 -35.82 31.70 68.29
N PRO A 309 -36.00 31.61 66.96
CA PRO A 309 -36.07 30.33 66.28
C PRO A 309 -34.79 29.49 66.38
N THR A 310 -34.92 28.18 66.16
CA THR A 310 -33.80 27.25 66.18
C THR A 310 -32.74 27.65 65.14
N GLY A 311 -31.47 27.71 65.54
CA GLY A 311 -30.34 28.08 64.68
C GLY A 311 -30.02 29.58 64.60
N VAL A 312 -30.87 30.46 65.14
CA VAL A 312 -30.64 31.91 65.14
C VAL A 312 -29.71 32.32 66.28
N THR A 313 -28.66 33.09 65.95
CA THR A 313 -27.67 33.62 66.91
C THR A 313 -27.61 35.15 66.92
N THR A 314 -28.24 35.80 65.96
CA THR A 314 -28.30 37.27 65.82
C THR A 314 -29.69 37.68 65.38
N VAL A 315 -30.22 38.74 65.99
CA VAL A 315 -31.44 39.43 65.54
C VAL A 315 -31.13 40.89 65.26
N TYR A 316 -31.87 41.50 64.35
CA TYR A 316 -31.85 42.93 64.07
C TYR A 316 -33.10 43.57 64.66
N VAL A 317 -32.92 44.61 65.47
CA VAL A 317 -34.01 45.27 66.20
C VAL A 317 -34.18 46.70 65.71
N SER A 318 -35.38 47.02 65.23
CA SER A 318 -35.84 48.39 64.99
C SER A 318 -36.97 48.70 65.98
N ALA A 319 -36.86 49.78 66.74
CA ALA A 319 -37.82 50.05 67.81
C ALA A 319 -37.92 51.53 68.14
N ILE A 320 -39.05 51.94 68.71
CA ILE A 320 -39.29 53.30 69.20
C ILE A 320 -40.14 53.28 70.49
N SER A 321 -39.86 54.18 71.43
CA SER A 321 -40.69 54.41 72.62
C SER A 321 -42.00 55.15 72.29
N GLY A 322 -42.93 55.23 73.25
CA GLY A 322 -44.10 56.09 73.08
C GLY A 322 -43.71 57.57 72.99
N GLY A 323 -44.42 58.32 72.15
CA GLY A 323 -44.28 59.77 72.06
C GLY A 323 -45.06 60.49 73.16
N GLY A 324 -44.64 61.69 73.54
CA GLY A 324 -45.33 62.51 74.53
C GLY A 324 -46.66 63.08 74.02
N GLY A 325 -47.62 63.32 74.91
CA GLY A 325 -48.86 64.01 74.57
C GLY A 325 -48.64 65.52 74.37
N GLY A 326 -49.45 66.18 73.56
CA GLY A 326 -49.41 67.65 73.44
C GLY A 326 -50.00 68.33 74.69
N GLY A 327 -49.60 69.56 74.98
CA GLY A 327 -50.14 70.36 76.08
C GLY A 327 -51.53 70.91 75.77
N GLY A 328 -52.34 71.13 76.80
CA GLY A 328 -53.65 71.77 76.69
C GLY A 328 -53.52 73.28 76.47
N GLY A 329 -54.50 73.87 75.76
CA GLY A 329 -54.62 75.31 75.64
C GLY A 329 -55.29 75.95 76.87
N CYS A 330 -55.17 77.29 77.00
CA CYS A 330 -55.85 78.10 78.01
C CYS A 330 -56.78 79.15 77.38
N ILE A 331 -57.69 79.74 78.18
CA ILE A 331 -58.63 80.82 77.80
C ILE A 331 -58.45 82.01 78.77
N ALA A 332 -58.33 83.25 78.27
CA ALA A 332 -58.13 84.45 79.09
C ALA A 332 -59.31 85.45 79.17
N GLY A 333 -60.35 85.36 78.34
CA GLY A 333 -61.43 86.38 78.30
C GLY A 333 -62.88 85.83 78.30
N SER A 334 -63.85 86.72 78.59
CA SER A 334 -65.31 86.45 78.68
C SER A 334 -65.99 86.01 77.36
N THR A 335 -65.25 86.00 76.25
CA THR A 335 -65.68 85.39 74.99
C THR A 335 -64.68 84.31 74.61
N SER A 336 -65.17 83.17 74.12
CA SER A 336 -64.44 81.91 73.88
C SER A 336 -63.33 81.96 72.81
N VAL A 337 -62.79 83.14 72.49
CA VAL A 337 -61.90 83.36 71.35
C VAL A 337 -60.61 84.12 71.71
N GLN A 338 -60.27 84.18 72.99
CA GLN A 338 -58.99 84.71 73.47
C GLN A 338 -58.27 83.62 74.28
N GLY A 339 -57.32 82.95 73.64
CA GLY A 339 -56.64 81.77 74.15
C GLY A 339 -55.16 81.72 73.74
N ALA A 340 -54.40 80.83 74.38
CA ALA A 340 -53.04 80.48 73.97
C ALA A 340 -52.94 78.98 73.73
N GLY A 341 -52.05 78.59 72.82
CA GLY A 341 -51.87 77.20 72.43
C GLY A 341 -50.91 76.45 73.37
N GLY A 342 -51.20 75.19 73.66
CA GLY A 342 -50.24 74.28 74.28
C GLY A 342 -49.15 73.86 73.30
N GLY A 343 -48.01 73.42 73.83
CA GLY A 343 -46.90 72.91 73.04
C GLY A 343 -47.16 71.49 72.51
N GLY A 344 -46.51 71.13 71.40
CA GLY A 344 -46.50 69.77 70.89
C GLY A 344 -45.67 68.83 71.76
N GLY A 345 -46.09 67.57 71.85
CA GLY A 345 -45.35 66.50 72.53
C GLY A 345 -44.12 66.05 71.73
N GLY A 346 -43.15 65.45 72.43
CA GLY A 346 -41.93 64.94 71.82
C GLY A 346 -42.08 63.58 71.15
N ALA A 347 -41.15 63.25 70.25
CA ALA A 347 -41.04 61.93 69.64
C ALA A 347 -40.21 61.01 70.54
N GLY A 348 -40.52 59.71 70.55
CA GLY A 348 -39.81 58.71 71.34
C GLY A 348 -38.39 58.47 70.85
N GLN A 349 -37.51 58.00 71.74
CA GLN A 349 -36.19 57.51 71.34
C GLN A 349 -36.35 56.26 70.46
N PHE A 350 -35.53 56.14 69.42
CA PHE A 350 -35.58 55.00 68.50
C PHE A 350 -34.21 54.35 68.25
N ILE A 351 -34.26 53.13 67.72
CA ILE A 351 -33.15 52.42 67.06
C ILE A 351 -33.65 51.82 65.75
N ILE A 352 -32.76 51.66 64.77
CA ILE A 352 -33.08 51.04 63.47
C ILE A 352 -32.04 49.96 63.21
N CYS A 353 -32.51 48.78 62.78
CA CYS A 353 -31.71 47.64 62.34
C CYS A 353 -30.46 47.39 63.20
N THR A 354 -30.62 47.46 64.52
CA THR A 354 -29.49 47.31 65.44
C THR A 354 -29.28 45.84 65.74
N PRO A 355 -28.11 45.26 65.44
CA PRO A 355 -27.84 43.85 65.69
C PRO A 355 -27.76 43.57 67.21
N LYS A 356 -28.30 42.43 67.60
CA LYS A 356 -28.28 41.88 68.96
C LYS A 356 -27.97 40.40 68.91
N THR A 357 -26.97 39.98 69.68
CA THR A 357 -26.66 38.57 69.89
C THR A 357 -27.76 37.93 70.74
N VAL A 358 -28.21 36.75 70.35
CA VAL A 358 -29.25 35.98 71.06
C VAL A 358 -28.87 34.51 71.13
N VAL A 359 -29.45 33.79 72.08
CA VAL A 359 -29.36 32.34 72.16
C VAL A 359 -30.54 31.72 71.43
N SER A 360 -30.29 30.66 70.66
CA SER A 360 -31.36 29.94 69.96
C SER A 360 -32.36 29.34 70.95
N GLY A 361 -33.66 29.55 70.73
CA GLY A 361 -34.74 29.16 71.65
C GLY A 361 -34.98 30.12 72.81
N GLU A 362 -34.20 31.19 72.94
CA GLU A 362 -34.36 32.21 73.99
C GLU A 362 -35.67 33.00 73.83
N THR A 363 -36.24 33.45 74.95
CA THR A 363 -37.38 34.36 74.96
C THR A 363 -36.93 35.81 75.12
N ILE A 364 -37.31 36.65 74.18
CA ILE A 364 -37.19 38.11 74.25
C ILE A 364 -38.53 38.68 74.70
N THR A 365 -38.55 39.37 75.83
CA THR A 365 -39.71 40.12 76.31
C THR A 365 -39.72 41.52 75.70
N VAL A 366 -40.84 41.89 75.07
CA VAL A 366 -41.07 43.20 74.48
C VAL A 366 -42.17 43.91 75.27
N THR A 367 -41.83 45.05 75.87
CA THR A 367 -42.79 45.97 76.48
C THR A 367 -42.90 47.19 75.60
N ILE A 368 -44.08 47.42 75.02
CA ILE A 368 -44.35 48.58 74.18
C ILE A 368 -44.73 49.76 75.06
N GLY A 369 -44.03 50.87 74.90
CA GLY A 369 -44.35 52.12 75.58
C GLY A 369 -45.63 52.75 75.03
N SER A 370 -46.59 53.05 75.89
CA SER A 370 -47.83 53.73 75.49
C SER A 370 -47.58 55.16 75.00
N GLY A 371 -48.45 55.70 74.15
CA GLY A 371 -48.46 57.12 73.86
C GLY A 371 -48.81 57.96 75.09
N GLY A 372 -48.21 59.13 75.24
CA GLY A 372 -48.54 60.07 76.31
C GLY A 372 -49.93 60.67 76.11
N ALA A 373 -50.71 60.77 77.18
CA ALA A 373 -52.01 61.43 77.12
C ALA A 373 -51.85 62.93 76.87
N GLY A 374 -52.74 63.49 76.04
CA GLY A 374 -52.79 64.93 75.83
C GLY A 374 -53.18 65.69 77.10
N GLY A 375 -52.58 66.86 77.29
CA GLY A 375 -52.83 67.73 78.44
C GLY A 375 -54.26 68.24 78.41
N ALA A 376 -54.95 68.12 79.55
CA ALA A 376 -56.27 68.69 79.73
C ALA A 376 -56.22 70.21 79.58
N SER A 377 -57.15 70.73 78.81
CA SER A 377 -57.42 72.17 78.77
C SER A 377 -58.36 72.57 79.89
N THR A 378 -58.44 73.87 80.15
CA THR A 378 -59.40 74.44 81.09
C THR A 378 -60.41 75.30 80.34
N SER A 379 -61.69 75.02 80.55
CA SER A 379 -62.81 75.85 80.08
C SER A 379 -63.07 77.06 80.99
N THR A 380 -62.41 77.12 82.15
CA THR A 380 -62.45 78.24 83.08
C THR A 380 -61.51 79.35 82.63
N VAL A 381 -62.07 80.56 82.47
CA VAL A 381 -61.31 81.78 82.15
C VAL A 381 -60.23 82.03 83.21
N GLY A 382 -59.00 82.33 82.77
CA GLY A 382 -57.88 82.66 83.65
C GLY A 382 -57.12 81.45 84.22
N SER A 383 -57.40 80.24 83.74
CA SER A 383 -56.71 79.00 84.16
C SER A 383 -55.69 78.51 83.13
N ASN A 384 -54.63 77.87 83.60
CA ASN A 384 -53.58 77.29 82.75
C ASN A 384 -54.03 75.97 82.12
N GLY A 385 -53.61 75.71 80.89
CA GLY A 385 -53.67 74.36 80.31
C GLY A 385 -52.68 73.43 81.03
N SER A 386 -53.05 72.16 81.14
CA SER A 386 -52.16 71.13 81.69
C SER A 386 -51.11 70.72 80.66
N ALA A 387 -49.92 70.37 81.12
CA ALA A 387 -48.93 69.73 80.27
C ALA A 387 -49.43 68.35 79.79
N GLY A 388 -49.00 67.95 78.60
CA GLY A 388 -49.18 66.57 78.14
C GLY A 388 -48.37 65.61 79.02
N SER A 389 -48.86 64.38 79.15
CA SER A 389 -48.11 63.33 79.84
C SER A 389 -46.98 62.81 78.96
N SER A 390 -45.88 62.38 79.58
CA SER A 390 -44.81 61.65 78.90
C SER A 390 -45.33 60.35 78.28
N GLY A 391 -44.69 59.90 77.21
CA GLY A 391 -44.94 58.55 76.69
C GLY A 391 -44.41 57.47 77.65
N GLY A 392 -44.70 56.21 77.36
CA GLY A 392 -44.10 55.05 78.00
C GLY A 392 -42.77 54.66 77.34
N ASN A 393 -41.84 54.13 78.12
CA ASN A 393 -40.61 53.53 77.58
C ASN A 393 -40.94 52.24 76.82
N THR A 394 -40.26 52.02 75.69
CA THR A 394 -40.25 50.69 75.05
C THR A 394 -39.04 49.93 75.54
N VAL A 395 -39.24 48.74 76.10
CA VAL A 395 -38.19 47.90 76.70
C VAL A 395 -38.14 46.56 76.01
N ILE A 396 -36.95 46.12 75.64
CA ILE A 396 -36.72 44.84 74.98
C ILE A 396 -35.64 44.12 75.78
N SER A 397 -35.96 42.97 76.35
CA SER A 397 -35.08 42.24 77.28
C SER A 397 -34.98 40.78 76.87
N ALA A 398 -33.75 40.31 76.71
CA ALA A 398 -33.46 38.93 76.34
C ALA A 398 -33.14 38.09 77.60
N SER A 399 -33.78 36.93 77.75
CA SER A 399 -33.75 36.14 78.99
C SER A 399 -32.45 35.38 79.29
N GLN A 400 -31.61 35.13 78.29
CA GLN A 400 -30.37 34.35 78.38
C GLN A 400 -29.14 35.12 77.87
N SER A 401 -29.26 35.83 76.75
CA SER A 401 -28.19 36.67 76.18
C SER A 401 -27.95 37.96 76.97
N GLY A 402 -28.80 38.24 77.96
CA GLY A 402 -28.54 39.19 79.06
C GLY A 402 -28.59 40.67 78.67
N TRP A 403 -28.95 40.99 77.42
CA TRP A 403 -29.10 42.39 77.00
C TRP A 403 -30.51 42.91 77.25
N THR A 404 -30.57 44.16 77.70
CA THR A 404 -31.80 44.94 77.78
C THR A 404 -31.60 46.25 77.01
N LYS A 405 -32.53 46.57 76.13
CA LYS A 405 -32.61 47.86 75.44
C LYS A 405 -33.84 48.60 75.91
N THR A 406 -33.61 49.65 76.69
CA THR A 406 -34.64 50.63 77.04
C THR A 406 -34.54 51.81 76.10
N LEU A 407 -35.64 52.10 75.41
CA LEU A 407 -35.85 53.33 74.67
C LEU A 407 -36.66 54.27 75.55
N SER A 408 -36.05 55.40 75.89
CA SER A 408 -36.66 56.38 76.79
C SER A 408 -37.74 57.16 76.03
N SER A 409 -38.92 57.27 76.64
CA SER A 409 -39.94 58.18 76.15
C SER A 409 -39.51 59.63 76.29
N THR A 410 -40.26 60.50 75.62
CA THR A 410 -40.12 61.94 75.77
C THR A 410 -41.29 62.52 76.54
N ASN A 411 -41.05 63.70 77.12
CA ASN A 411 -42.07 64.43 77.87
C ASN A 411 -43.16 64.96 76.94
N GLY A 412 -44.35 65.13 77.51
CA GLY A 412 -45.40 65.85 76.82
C GLY A 412 -45.09 67.34 76.67
N GLY A 413 -45.79 67.98 75.74
CA GLY A 413 -45.69 69.41 75.51
C GLY A 413 -46.21 70.20 76.71
N GLY A 414 -45.62 71.37 76.97
CA GLY A 414 -46.09 72.26 78.03
C GLY A 414 -47.52 72.74 77.76
N GLY A 415 -48.33 72.87 78.81
CA GLY A 415 -49.61 73.54 78.70
C GLY A 415 -49.43 75.05 78.50
N ALA A 416 -50.41 75.69 77.87
CA ALA A 416 -50.43 77.15 77.80
C ALA A 416 -50.65 77.73 79.22
N PHE A 417 -49.98 78.82 79.56
CA PHE A 417 -50.09 79.40 80.90
C PHE A 417 -50.29 80.91 80.87
N ILE A 418 -50.98 81.42 81.89
CA ILE A 418 -51.28 82.83 82.09
C ILE A 418 -50.36 83.30 83.22
N SER A 419 -49.59 84.35 82.96
CA SER A 419 -48.69 84.96 83.93
C SER A 419 -48.82 86.47 83.85
N CYS A 420 -49.01 87.15 84.99
CA CYS A 420 -49.16 88.61 85.10
C CYS A 420 -50.17 89.28 84.13
N GLY A 421 -51.19 88.53 83.66
CA GLY A 421 -52.19 89.01 82.70
C GLY A 421 -51.84 88.72 81.24
N ASP A 422 -50.62 88.25 80.96
CA ASP A 422 -50.13 87.88 79.64
C ASP A 422 -50.33 86.38 79.37
N MET A 423 -50.54 86.04 78.09
CA MET A 423 -50.81 84.67 77.65
C MET A 423 -49.61 84.07 76.95
N TRP A 424 -49.03 83.04 77.56
CA TRP A 424 -47.87 82.34 77.03
C TRP A 424 -48.28 80.97 76.48
N GLY A 425 -47.90 80.74 75.22
CA GLY A 425 -48.00 79.44 74.59
C GLY A 425 -47.10 78.42 75.28
N GLY A 426 -47.58 77.18 75.36
CA GLY A 426 -46.84 76.08 75.95
C GLY A 426 -45.59 75.73 75.14
N ILE A 427 -44.50 75.40 75.84
CA ILE A 427 -43.23 75.02 75.19
C ILE A 427 -43.37 73.63 74.57
N GLY A 428 -43.04 73.51 73.29
CA GLY A 428 -42.91 72.21 72.63
C GLY A 428 -41.66 71.47 73.12
N ILE A 429 -41.79 70.18 73.41
CA ILE A 429 -40.69 69.37 73.95
C ILE A 429 -40.26 68.31 72.94
N GLY A 430 -38.97 67.96 72.91
CA GLY A 430 -38.46 66.81 72.14
C GLY A 430 -38.72 66.91 70.63
N GLY A 431 -38.60 68.11 70.05
CA GLY A 431 -38.85 68.38 68.64
C GLY A 431 -40.28 68.80 68.31
N GLY A 432 -41.18 68.86 69.31
CA GLY A 432 -42.51 69.44 69.16
C GLY A 432 -42.42 70.97 69.03
N GLY A 433 -43.31 71.56 68.24
CA GLY A 433 -43.45 73.01 68.12
C GLY A 433 -44.06 73.61 69.39
N SER A 434 -43.67 74.83 69.74
CA SER A 434 -44.32 75.59 70.80
C SER A 434 -45.70 76.08 70.35
N GLY A 435 -46.63 76.17 71.30
CA GLY A 435 -47.89 76.86 71.07
C GLY A 435 -47.69 78.36 70.92
N TRP A 436 -48.60 79.01 70.20
CA TRP A 436 -48.52 80.43 69.95
C TRP A 436 -48.96 81.26 71.18
N SER A 437 -48.22 82.34 71.46
CA SER A 437 -48.49 83.31 72.53
C SER A 437 -49.13 84.57 71.94
N VAL A 438 -50.11 85.16 72.64
CA VAL A 438 -50.79 86.39 72.20
C VAL A 438 -50.15 87.61 72.87
N ASN A 439 -48.85 87.84 72.68
CA ASN A 439 -48.13 88.92 73.38
C ASN A 439 -47.43 89.95 72.46
N ASP A 440 -47.70 90.00 71.15
CA ASP A 440 -46.83 90.80 70.24
C ASP A 440 -47.42 91.92 69.38
N PHE A 441 -48.73 92.17 69.32
CA PHE A 441 -49.22 93.37 68.62
C PHE A 441 -50.46 93.96 69.28
N ASN A 442 -50.22 94.78 70.30
CA ASN A 442 -51.03 95.96 70.64
C ASN A 442 -52.55 95.84 70.39
N ASN A 443 -53.21 94.82 70.92
CA ASN A 443 -54.67 94.80 70.99
C ASN A 443 -55.13 95.17 72.40
N LEU A 444 -54.62 96.30 72.87
CA LEU A 444 -55.23 97.07 73.93
C LEU A 444 -56.55 97.62 73.37
N TYR A 445 -57.67 97.06 73.81
CA TYR A 445 -59.00 97.67 73.71
C TYR A 445 -59.61 97.86 72.30
N THR A 446 -59.64 96.82 71.46
CA THR A 446 -60.68 96.77 70.39
C THR A 446 -61.54 95.51 70.50
N SER A 447 -62.81 95.74 70.83
CA SER A 447 -63.86 94.76 71.14
C SER A 447 -64.33 93.90 69.96
N ILE A 448 -63.50 93.68 68.93
CA ILE A 448 -63.85 92.90 67.72
C ILE A 448 -62.66 92.15 67.08
N GLY A 449 -61.49 92.09 67.72
CA GLY A 449 -60.34 91.33 67.21
C GLY A 449 -60.39 89.84 67.61
N ASN A 450 -60.76 88.97 66.69
CA ASN A 450 -60.78 87.51 66.84
C ASN A 450 -59.34 86.95 66.89
N SER A 451 -58.73 86.79 68.06
CA SER A 451 -57.36 86.29 68.17
C SER A 451 -57.32 84.76 67.96
N ILE A 452 -56.67 84.29 66.89
CA ILE A 452 -56.57 82.86 66.56
C ILE A 452 -55.37 82.27 67.29
N ALA A 453 -55.62 81.45 68.32
CA ALA A 453 -54.58 80.67 68.98
C ALA A 453 -54.21 79.42 68.17
N TYR A 454 -52.91 79.10 68.12
CA TYR A 454 -52.37 77.92 67.43
C TYR A 454 -51.68 76.99 68.43
N GLY A 455 -52.09 75.74 68.45
CA GLY A 455 -51.37 74.68 69.16
C GLY A 455 -50.07 74.31 68.44
N GLY A 456 -49.06 73.89 69.20
CA GLY A 456 -47.81 73.42 68.63
C GLY A 456 -47.96 72.08 67.90
N LYS A 457 -47.24 71.87 66.79
CA LYS A 457 -47.19 70.56 66.11
C LYS A 457 -46.44 69.55 66.98
N GLY A 458 -46.95 68.33 67.12
CA GLY A 458 -46.19 67.23 67.72
C GLY A 458 -44.99 66.84 66.85
N ALA A 459 -43.94 66.32 67.49
CA ALA A 459 -42.73 65.88 66.80
C ALA A 459 -42.99 64.64 65.93
N ASP A 460 -42.40 64.62 64.73
CA ASP A 460 -42.40 63.45 63.85
C ASP A 460 -41.40 62.39 64.34
N SER A 461 -41.64 61.14 63.98
CA SER A 461 -40.73 60.04 64.23
C SER A 461 -40.40 59.29 62.93
N PRO A 462 -39.39 58.41 62.90
CA PRO A 462 -39.12 57.56 61.75
C PRO A 462 -40.28 56.62 61.36
N PHE A 463 -41.26 56.46 62.24
CA PHE A 463 -42.36 55.50 62.09
C PHE A 463 -43.75 56.15 62.22
N GLY A 464 -43.82 57.48 62.25
CA GLY A 464 -45.07 58.19 62.51
C GLY A 464 -44.97 59.70 62.29
N VAL A 465 -46.13 60.30 62.07
CA VAL A 465 -46.28 61.75 61.94
C VAL A 465 -46.85 62.33 63.22
N GLY A 466 -46.23 63.39 63.70
CA GLY A 466 -46.65 64.10 64.90
C GLY A 466 -47.98 64.79 64.68
N GLY A 467 -48.79 64.83 65.73
CA GLY A 467 -50.14 65.38 65.67
C GLY A 467 -50.15 66.87 65.31
N SER A 468 -51.09 67.27 64.46
CA SER A 468 -51.30 68.69 64.16
C SER A 468 -51.82 69.43 65.39
N GLY A 469 -51.23 70.58 65.69
CA GLY A 469 -51.82 71.51 66.64
C GLY A 469 -53.12 72.08 66.10
N ILE A 470 -54.05 72.44 66.99
CA ILE A 470 -55.32 73.03 66.60
C ILE A 470 -55.15 74.48 66.08
N VAL A 471 -55.99 74.89 65.14
CA VAL A 471 -56.09 76.26 64.63
C VAL A 471 -57.45 76.86 65.03
N GLY A 472 -57.47 77.88 65.90
CA GLY A 472 -58.68 78.68 66.18
C GLY A 472 -59.69 78.10 67.18
N ALA A 473 -60.86 78.74 67.30
CA ALA A 473 -61.88 78.50 68.34
C ALA A 473 -62.94 77.42 67.98
N SER A 474 -62.78 76.72 66.86
CA SER A 474 -63.67 75.60 66.50
C SER A 474 -63.30 74.38 67.36
N GLY A 475 -64.24 73.89 68.17
CA GLY A 475 -64.06 72.79 69.15
C GLY A 475 -63.73 71.40 68.60
N THR A 476 -62.88 71.30 67.59
CA THR A 476 -62.25 70.04 67.16
C THR A 476 -60.99 69.81 68.01
N PRO A 477 -60.91 68.75 68.84
CA PRO A 477 -59.73 68.49 69.65
C PRO A 477 -58.47 68.35 68.78
N SER A 478 -57.32 68.73 69.33
CA SER A 478 -56.05 68.62 68.60
C SER A 478 -55.78 67.18 68.16
N ALA A 479 -55.12 67.02 67.02
CA ALA A 479 -54.93 65.70 66.43
C ALA A 479 -53.92 64.89 67.25
N GLY A 480 -54.27 63.64 67.54
CA GLY A 480 -53.30 62.67 68.03
C GLY A 480 -52.23 62.38 66.97
N ALA A 481 -51.07 61.92 67.42
CA ALA A 481 -50.04 61.42 66.53
C ALA A 481 -50.52 60.17 65.76
N SER A 482 -50.00 59.97 64.55
CA SER A 482 -50.25 58.78 63.74
C SER A 482 -48.98 57.97 63.55
N GLY A 483 -49.10 56.65 63.36
CA GLY A 483 -47.96 55.73 63.31
C GLY A 483 -47.44 55.40 64.71
N TYR A 484 -46.12 55.41 64.91
CA TYR A 484 -45.50 54.98 66.18
C TYR A 484 -44.52 56.00 66.74
N GLY A 485 -44.57 56.20 68.05
CA GLY A 485 -43.62 57.03 68.82
C GLY A 485 -43.58 58.52 68.47
N ALA A 486 -44.49 59.02 67.64
CA ALA A 486 -44.61 60.44 67.34
C ALA A 486 -45.38 61.20 68.44
N GLY A 487 -45.10 62.49 68.59
CA GLY A 487 -45.68 63.33 69.65
C GLY A 487 -47.06 63.90 69.29
N GLY A 488 -47.91 64.11 70.29
CA GLY A 488 -49.26 64.67 70.11
C GLY A 488 -49.27 66.18 69.82
N GLY A 489 -50.28 66.67 69.10
CA GLY A 489 -50.45 68.09 68.81
C GLY A 489 -50.91 68.89 70.04
N GLY A 490 -50.52 70.16 70.13
CA GLY A 490 -50.96 71.07 71.18
C GLY A 490 -52.42 71.50 71.00
N GLY A 491 -53.13 71.66 72.12
CA GLY A 491 -54.47 72.24 72.17
C GLY A 491 -54.44 73.77 72.12
N ALA A 492 -55.61 74.41 71.98
CA ALA A 492 -55.77 75.86 72.04
C ALA A 492 -57.23 76.20 72.40
N ASN A 493 -57.48 77.39 72.95
CA ASN A 493 -58.83 77.90 73.25
C ASN A 493 -59.71 76.93 74.06
N GLY A 494 -59.18 76.31 75.11
CA GLY A 494 -59.93 75.35 75.93
C GLY A 494 -60.14 73.97 75.28
N ASN A 495 -59.31 73.59 74.31
CA ASN A 495 -59.24 72.23 73.77
C ASN A 495 -58.01 71.49 74.30
N ASN A 496 -58.17 70.21 74.59
CA ASN A 496 -57.11 69.32 75.06
C ASN A 496 -56.02 69.16 74.00
N GLY A 497 -54.80 68.86 74.47
CA GLY A 497 -53.75 68.34 73.61
C GLY A 497 -54.09 66.95 73.07
N GLY A 498 -53.41 66.57 71.98
CA GLY A 498 -53.56 65.28 71.32
C GLY A 498 -52.69 64.25 72.03
N SER A 499 -53.10 62.98 71.98
CA SER A 499 -52.26 61.89 72.48
C SER A 499 -51.03 61.68 71.59
N GLY A 500 -49.91 61.34 72.21
CA GLY A 500 -48.76 60.77 71.50
C GLY A 500 -49.08 59.37 70.96
N ALA A 501 -48.27 58.90 70.01
CA ALA A 501 -48.41 57.57 69.44
C ALA A 501 -47.68 56.54 70.31
N THR A 502 -48.21 55.31 70.34
CA THR A 502 -47.58 54.16 71.01
C THR A 502 -46.25 53.79 70.34
N GLY A 503 -45.36 53.15 71.07
CA GLY A 503 -44.11 52.61 70.53
C GLY A 503 -44.33 51.42 69.60
N MET A 504 -43.24 50.93 69.00
CA MET A 504 -43.22 49.66 68.26
C MET A 504 -41.86 48.97 68.40
N VAL A 505 -41.83 47.66 68.15
CA VAL A 505 -40.60 46.88 67.99
C VAL A 505 -40.75 45.94 66.80
N LEU A 506 -39.76 45.92 65.91
CA LEU A 506 -39.60 44.98 64.82
C LEU A 506 -38.31 44.18 65.07
N ILE A 507 -38.43 42.85 65.06
CA ILE A 507 -37.33 41.90 65.21
C ILE A 507 -37.21 41.12 63.91
N GLU A 508 -36.01 41.10 63.32
CA GLU A 508 -35.67 40.37 62.09
C GLU A 508 -34.52 39.41 62.38
N TRP A 509 -34.49 38.21 61.81
CA TRP A 509 -33.48 37.18 62.13
C TRP A 509 -33.08 36.33 60.94
#